data_AF-A0A920RQ47-F1
#
_entry.id   AF-A0A920RQ47-F1
#
_cell.length_a   1.000
_cell.length_b   1.000
_cell.length_c   1.000
_cell.angle_alpha   90.00
_cell.angle_beta   90.00
_cell.angle_gamma   90.00
#
_symmetry.space_group_name_H-M   'P 1'
#
loop_
_entity.id
_entity.type
_entity.pdbx_description
1 polymer ?
#
loop_
_entity_poly.entity_id
_entity_poly.type
_entity_poly.pdbx_seq_one_letter_code
_entity_poly.pdbx_strand_id
1 'polypeptide(L)' 'MDNNFDPGFFVEHFIKDMGIALSEGKTLGLSLPGLALSHQLYLALQAQGHGRDGTHALELSLASGSGVDWKNR' A
#
# COMPACT_ATOMS: atom_id res chain seq x y z
N MET A 1 14.12 10.07 -5.73
CA MET A 1 13.05 10.42 -4.78
C MET A 1 13.74 10.75 -3.48
N ASP A 2 13.73 12.02 -3.06
CA ASP A 2 14.52 12.53 -1.94
C ASP A 2 13.89 12.19 -0.58
N ASN A 3 13.47 10.93 -0.39
CA ASN A 3 12.63 10.48 0.72
C ASN A 3 11.36 11.34 0.93
N ASN A 4 10.89 11.99 -0.14
CA ASN A 4 9.65 12.73 -0.14
C ASN A 4 8.48 11.78 -0.42
N PHE A 5 7.61 11.65 0.58
CA PHE A 5 6.40 10.84 0.54
C PHE A 5 5.12 11.67 0.56
N ASP A 6 5.22 12.96 0.22
CA ASP A 6 4.06 13.84 0.07
C ASP A 6 3.08 13.24 -0.95
N PRO A 7 1.78 13.21 -0.63
CA PRO A 7 0.81 12.49 -1.41
C PRO A 7 0.42 13.26 -2.67
N GLY A 8 0.61 12.64 -3.84
CA GLY A 8 -0.25 12.88 -5.00
C GLY A 8 -1.60 12.16 -4.87
N PHE A 9 -1.58 10.99 -4.20
CA PHE A 9 -2.76 10.21 -3.83
C PHE A 9 -2.49 9.46 -2.52
N PHE A 10 -3.41 9.52 -1.57
CA PHE A 10 -3.21 9.00 -0.21
C PHE A 10 -3.33 7.48 -0.14
N VAL A 11 -2.47 6.86 0.67
CA VAL A 11 -2.53 5.43 1.01
C VAL A 11 -3.89 5.02 1.58
N GLU A 12 -4.47 5.79 2.50
CA GLU A 12 -5.78 5.45 3.10
C GLU A 12 -6.92 5.39 2.07
N HIS A 13 -6.93 6.31 1.11
CA HIS A 13 -7.90 6.29 0.01
C HIS A 13 -7.67 5.07 -0.89
N PHE A 14 -6.42 4.74 -1.17
CA PHE A 14 -6.08 3.59 -1.99
C PHE A 14 -6.50 2.27 -1.34
N ILE A 15 -6.30 2.13 -0.02
CA ILE A 15 -6.76 0.96 0.76
C ILE A 15 -8.28 0.80 0.63
N LYS A 16 -9.03 1.88 0.81
CA LYS A 16 -10.49 1.87 0.66
C LYS A 16 -10.91 1.38 -0.73
N ASP A 17 -10.32 1.94 -1.79
CA ASP A 17 -10.67 1.59 -3.16
C ASP A 17 -10.32 0.13 -3.50
N MET A 18 -9.17 -0.37 -3.02
CA MET A 18 -8.81 -1.79 -3.14
C MET A 18 -9.79 -2.70 -2.40
N GLY A 19 -10.28 -2.30 -1.22
CA GLY A 19 -11.30 -3.02 -0.47
C GLY A 19 -12.61 -3.15 -1.25
N ILE A 20 -13.04 -2.08 -1.94
CA ILE A 20 -14.22 -2.09 -2.82
C ILE A 20 -13.99 -3.05 -3.99
N ALA A 21 -12.87 -2.92 -4.70
CA ALA A 21 -12.56 -3.77 -5.84
C ALA A 21 -12.45 -5.26 -5.48
N LEU A 22 -11.91 -5.61 -4.30
CA LEU A 22 -11.89 -6.98 -3.81
C LEU A 22 -13.30 -7.52 -3.50
N SER A 23 -14.16 -6.69 -2.90
CA SER A 23 -15.55 -7.05 -2.59
C SER A 23 -16.37 -7.27 -3.86
N GLU A 24 -16.19 -6.42 -4.88
CA GLU A 24 -16.82 -6.57 -6.18
C GLU A 24 -16.29 -7.80 -6.92
N GLY A 25 -14.97 -8.01 -6.93
CA GLY A 25 -14.34 -9.20 -7.51
C GLY A 25 -14.88 -10.49 -6.94
N LYS A 26 -15.08 -10.56 -5.61
CA LYS A 26 -15.73 -11.70 -4.94
C LYS A 26 -17.16 -11.94 -5.44
N THR A 27 -17.93 -10.88 -5.63
CA THR A 27 -19.32 -10.96 -6.13
C THR A 27 -19.38 -11.45 -7.58
N LEU A 28 -18.37 -11.12 -8.39
CA LEU A 28 -18.23 -11.55 -9.77
C LEU A 28 -17.56 -12.93 -9.93
N GLY A 29 -17.15 -13.58 -8.83
CA GLY A 29 -16.41 -14.84 -8.88
C GLY A 29 -14.99 -14.71 -9.46
N LEU A 30 -14.41 -13.51 -9.44
CA LEU A 30 -13.06 -13.24 -9.92
C LEU A 30 -12.02 -13.46 -8.83
N SER A 31 -10.92 -14.13 -9.17
CA SER A 31 -9.75 -14.24 -8.32
C SER A 31 -8.79 -13.09 -8.62
N LEU A 32 -8.54 -12.23 -7.63
CA LEU A 32 -7.68 -11.05 -7.75
C LEU A 32 -6.47 -11.13 -6.80
N PRO A 33 -5.60 -12.16 -6.92
CA PRO A 33 -4.54 -12.40 -5.95
C PRO A 33 -3.50 -11.27 -5.89
N GLY A 34 -3.19 -10.63 -7.02
CA GLY A 34 -2.31 -9.47 -7.05
C GLY A 34 -2.88 -8.27 -6.29
N LEU A 35 -4.18 -8.00 -6.46
CA LEU A 35 -4.87 -6.94 -5.72
C LEU A 35 -4.94 -7.25 -4.22
N ALA A 36 -5.21 -8.51 -3.86
CA ALA A 36 -5.25 -8.95 -2.48
C ALA A 36 -3.89 -8.77 -1.79
N LEU A 37 -2.81 -9.14 -2.47
CA LEU A 37 -1.45 -8.93 -1.96
C LEU A 37 -1.14 -7.44 -1.80
N SER A 38 -1.40 -6.62 -2.83
CA SER A 38 -1.21 -5.17 -2.76
C SER A 38 -1.97 -4.57 -1.57
N HIS A 39 -3.25 -4.93 -1.40
CA HIS A 39 -4.07 -4.46 -0.29
C HIS A 39 -3.44 -4.79 1.08
N GLN A 40 -2.91 -5.99 1.27
CA GLN A 40 -2.21 -6.37 2.51
C GLN A 40 -0.93 -5.55 2.73
N LEU A 41 -0.15 -5.30 1.67
CA LEU A 41 1.07 -4.49 1.79
C LEU A 41 0.75 -3.03 2.16
N TYR A 42 -0.32 -2.45 1.59
CA TYR A 42 -0.74 -1.10 1.96
C TYR A 42 -1.34 -1.03 3.36
N LEU A 43 -2.06 -2.06 3.83
CA LEU A 43 -2.47 -2.15 5.22
C LEU A 43 -1.27 -2.18 6.18
N ALA A 44 -0.21 -2.92 5.84
CA ALA A 44 1.03 -2.93 6.60
C ALA A 44 1.70 -1.54 6.61
N LEU A 45 1.72 -0.85 5.46
CA LEU A 45 2.23 0.53 5.36
C LEU A 45 1.42 1.51 6.22
N GLN A 46 0.09 1.43 6.20
CA GLN A 46 -0.77 2.26 7.05
C GLN A 46 -0.52 1.97 8.55
N ALA A 47 -0.35 0.70 8.93
CA ALA A 47 -0.03 0.30 10.30
C ALA A 47 1.34 0.84 10.77
N GLN A 48 2.26 1.12 9.85
CA GLN A 48 3.54 1.79 10.11
C GLN A 48 3.41 3.31 10.26
N GLY A 49 2.19 3.87 10.15
CA GLY A 49 1.92 5.31 10.31
C GLY A 49 1.88 6.10 9.00
N HIS A 50 2.04 5.44 7.85
CA HIS A 50 2.13 6.07 6.53
C HIS A 50 0.79 6.16 5.80
N GLY A 51 -0.34 6.16 6.52
CA GLY A 51 -1.68 6.22 5.92
C GLY A 51 -1.96 7.53 5.16
N ARG A 52 -1.28 8.62 5.54
CA ARG A 52 -1.42 9.94 4.92
C ARG A 52 -0.33 10.26 3.89
N ASP A 53 0.56 9.32 3.62
CA ASP A 53 1.60 9.47 2.62
C ASP A 53 1.08 9.11 1.23
N GLY A 54 1.88 9.42 0.21
CA GLY A 54 1.65 9.00 -1.16
C GLY A 54 1.72 7.49 -1.33
N THR A 55 1.02 6.94 -2.33
CA THR A 55 1.05 5.49 -2.63
C THR A 55 2.46 4.95 -2.91
N HIS A 56 3.38 5.79 -3.41
CA HIS A 56 4.78 5.42 -3.61
C HIS A 56 5.53 5.14 -2.30
N ALA A 57 4.98 5.52 -1.13
CA ALA A 57 5.53 5.16 0.18
C ALA A 57 5.50 3.64 0.45
N LEU A 58 4.88 2.83 -0.42
CA LEU A 58 4.94 1.37 -0.37
C LEU A 58 6.38 0.83 -0.29
N GLU A 59 7.34 1.52 -0.90
CA GLU A 59 8.77 1.20 -0.82
C GLU A 59 9.27 1.08 0.63
N LEU A 60 8.73 1.90 1.56
CA LEU A 60 9.08 1.85 2.98
C LEU A 60 8.67 0.52 3.64
N SER A 61 7.45 0.06 3.34
CA SER A 61 6.94 -1.19 3.91
C SER A 61 7.72 -2.39 3.38
N LEU A 62 8.12 -2.37 2.09
CA LEU A 62 8.92 -3.43 1.49
C LEU A 62 10.35 -3.44 2.02
N ALA A 63 10.98 -2.26 2.17
CA ALA A 63 12.31 -2.14 2.73
C ALA A 63 12.36 -2.63 4.18
N SER A 64 11.40 -2.20 5.00
CA SER A 64 11.24 -2.66 6.39
C SER A 64 11.12 -4.19 6.49
N GLY A 65 10.25 -4.80 5.68
CA GLY A 65 10.09 -6.26 5.63
C GLY A 65 11.30 -7.03 5.10
N SER A 66 12.20 -6.36 4.37
CA SER A 66 13.39 -6.94 3.76
C SER A 66 14.68 -6.67 4.55
N GLY A 67 14.60 -5.97 5.69
CA GLY A 67 15.78 -5.57 6.46
C GLY A 67 16.65 -4.51 5.76
N VAL A 68 16.07 -3.74 4.83
CA VAL A 68 16.76 -2.67 4.10
C VAL A 68 16.47 -1.33 4.79
N ASP A 69 17.53 -0.59 5.13
CA ASP A 69 17.39 0.79 5.60
C ASP A 69 17.17 1.74 4.42
N TRP A 70 15.90 2.00 4.12
CA TRP A 70 15.54 2.89 3.02
C TRP A 70 15.98 4.31 3.26
N LYS A 71 15.83 4.84 4.49
CA LYS A 71 16.04 6.26 4.75
C LYS A 71 17.52 6.66 4.63
N ASN A 72 18.43 5.73 4.92
CA ASN A 72 19.87 5.95 4.88
C ASN A 72 20.59 5.29 3.68
N ARG A 73 19.85 4.99 2.59
CA ARG A 73 20.42 4.40 1.36
C ARG A 73 21.22 5.39 0.51
#